data_AF-Q0AF15-F1
#
_entry.id   AF-Q0AF15-F1
#
_cell.length_a   1.000
_cell.length_b   1.000
_cell.length_c   1.000
_cell.angle_alpha   90.00
_cell.angle_beta   90.00
_cell.angle_gamma   90.00
#
_symmetry.space_group_name_H-M   'P 1'
#
loop_
_entity.id
_entity.type
_entity.pdbx_description
1 polymer ?
#
loop_
_entity_poly.entity_id
_entity_poly.type
_entity_poly.pdbx_seq_one_letter_code
_entity_poly.pdbx_strand_id
1 'polypeptide(L)'
;MDADFSADSGNNKDQFFKPRQVASPVVRHVSFTVRIRFLHNHSGGSSQAVPEPSVITPRTRTYRHHELRNSGMFQHLVTWLSGLLPAPSLGGRNDRINVASTQRGAVLITGLIFLVVLTLLGTTALQSTILEEKMAGNLRDETLAFQAAEAALRSGERFLEQVTIPEFNGSNGLYHHACSSASNPDTEGEEVDEPHSCSPTPDPVTGMAWDADDSREIDVTMDGVANQSRYFIEQLPSVPQMGDGGSAQQSGASLNANMFRIVARGTGGTETAIVLLQSTYRR
;
A
#
# COMPACT_ATOMS: atom_id res chain seq x y z
N MET A 1 -24.83 -42.60 -73.75
CA MET A 1 -25.16 -43.25 -72.48
C MET A 1 -25.19 -42.13 -71.46
N ASP A 2 -26.35 -41.51 -71.43
CA ASP A 2 -26.69 -40.33 -70.65
C ASP A 2 -26.81 -40.74 -69.18
N ALA A 3 -26.20 -39.95 -68.29
CA ALA A 3 -26.42 -40.06 -66.85
C ALA A 3 -27.02 -38.74 -66.37
N ASP A 4 -28.30 -38.87 -66.06
CA ASP A 4 -29.29 -37.92 -65.57
C ASP A 4 -28.78 -37.10 -64.37
N PHE A 5 -28.95 -35.78 -64.42
CA PHE A 5 -28.70 -34.86 -63.30
C PHE A 5 -30.04 -34.57 -62.61
N SER A 6 -30.31 -35.28 -61.51
CA SER A 6 -31.51 -35.04 -60.71
C SER A 6 -31.26 -33.84 -59.78
N ALA A 7 -32.00 -32.76 -60.02
CA ALA A 7 -32.00 -31.55 -59.20
C ALA A 7 -32.90 -31.77 -57.97
N ASP A 8 -32.29 -31.82 -56.77
CA ASP A 8 -33.03 -31.71 -55.52
C ASP A 8 -33.24 -30.24 -55.16
N SER A 9 -34.52 -29.85 -55.21
CA SER A 9 -35.07 -28.57 -54.83
C SER A 9 -35.37 -28.60 -53.33
N GLY A 10 -34.41 -28.16 -52.52
CA GLY A 10 -34.58 -28.01 -51.07
C GLY A 10 -34.21 -26.62 -50.58
N ASN A 11 -35.23 -25.77 -50.36
CA ASN A 11 -35.27 -24.57 -49.52
C ASN A 11 -33.94 -24.08 -48.90
N ASN A 12 -33.27 -23.13 -49.56
CA ASN A 12 -32.20 -22.32 -48.96
C ASN A 12 -32.68 -20.89 -48.70
N LYS A 13 -33.60 -20.77 -47.74
CA LYS A 13 -33.91 -19.51 -47.04
C LYS A 13 -34.10 -19.91 -45.57
N ASP A 14 -33.41 -19.23 -44.66
CA ASP A 14 -33.49 -19.35 -43.19
C ASP A 14 -32.31 -20.01 -42.44
N GLN A 15 -31.07 -19.80 -42.88
CA GLN A 15 -29.91 -19.86 -41.98
C GLN A 15 -29.23 -18.50 -41.84
N PHE A 16 -30.04 -17.50 -41.48
CA PHE A 16 -29.57 -16.25 -40.90
C PHE A 16 -28.94 -16.55 -39.52
N PHE A 17 -27.67 -16.19 -39.36
CA PHE A 17 -26.91 -16.01 -38.11
C PHE A 17 -27.58 -16.52 -36.83
N LYS A 18 -27.23 -17.73 -36.37
CA LYS A 18 -27.33 -18.04 -34.94
C LYS A 18 -26.22 -17.28 -34.22
N PRO A 19 -26.50 -16.38 -33.26
CA PRO A 19 -25.46 -15.79 -32.44
C PRO A 19 -24.75 -16.91 -31.68
N ARG A 20 -23.43 -17.01 -31.85
CA ARG A 20 -22.57 -17.87 -31.05
C ARG A 20 -22.81 -17.46 -29.59
N GLN A 21 -23.35 -18.35 -28.78
CA GLN A 21 -23.46 -18.17 -27.33
C GLN A 21 -22.04 -17.93 -26.81
N VAL A 22 -21.69 -16.66 -26.59
CA VAL A 22 -20.47 -16.30 -25.89
C VAL A 22 -20.70 -16.76 -24.46
N ALA A 23 -19.93 -17.75 -24.03
CA ALA A 23 -19.94 -18.21 -22.65
C ALA A 23 -19.82 -17.00 -21.72
N SER A 24 -20.71 -16.91 -20.74
CA SER A 24 -20.66 -15.89 -19.70
C SER A 24 -19.24 -15.80 -19.12
N PRO A 25 -18.70 -14.59 -18.86
CA PRO A 25 -17.40 -14.47 -18.23
C PRO A 25 -17.43 -15.24 -16.91
N VAL A 26 -16.50 -16.18 -16.74
CA VAL A 26 -16.29 -16.86 -15.46
C VAL A 26 -15.93 -15.78 -14.45
N VAL A 27 -16.88 -15.42 -13.59
CA VAL A 27 -16.64 -14.55 -12.44
C VAL A 27 -15.78 -15.36 -11.47
N ARG A 28 -14.46 -15.21 -11.58
CA ARG A 28 -13.53 -15.72 -10.57
C ARG A 28 -13.61 -14.79 -9.38
N HIS A 29 -14.22 -15.28 -8.30
CA HIS A 29 -14.11 -14.63 -7.00
C HIS A 29 -12.65 -14.74 -6.55
N VAL A 30 -11.86 -13.69 -6.79
CA VAL A 30 -10.53 -13.53 -6.22
C VAL A 30 -10.72 -12.93 -4.83
N SER A 31 -10.54 -13.75 -3.79
CA SER A 31 -10.57 -13.28 -2.41
C SER A 31 -9.19 -12.77 -2.04
N PHE A 32 -9.03 -11.45 -2.01
CA PHE A 32 -7.81 -10.80 -1.54
C PHE A 32 -7.85 -10.69 -0.02
N THR A 33 -6.89 -11.32 0.67
CA THR A 33 -6.70 -11.10 2.11
C THR A 33 -5.43 -10.29 2.31
N VAL A 34 -5.57 -8.98 2.54
CA VAL A 34 -4.46 -8.09 2.85
C VAL A 34 -4.23 -8.12 4.37
N ARG A 35 -3.15 -8.75 4.83
CA ARG A 35 -2.72 -8.67 6.23
C ARG A 35 -1.66 -7.57 6.36
N ILE A 36 -2.06 -6.40 6.87
CA ILE A 36 -1.13 -5.31 7.21
C ILE A 36 -0.71 -5.50 8.68
N ARG A 37 0.58 -5.69 8.95
CA ARG A 37 1.14 -5.73 10.30
C ARG A 37 1.96 -4.45 10.54
N PHE A 38 1.46 -3.58 11.41
CA PHE A 38 2.23 -2.45 11.93
C PHE A 38 3.11 -2.94 13.09
N LEU A 39 4.43 -2.78 12.99
CA LEU A 39 5.35 -3.14 14.05
C LEU A 39 5.56 -1.95 14.99
N HIS A 40 5.13 -2.08 16.25
CA HIS A 40 5.70 -1.33 17.36
C HIS A 40 6.76 -2.22 18.04
N ASN A 41 7.98 -1.69 18.18
CA ASN A 41 9.08 -2.39 18.81
C ASN A 41 8.83 -2.53 20.33
N HIS A 42 8.47 -3.73 20.79
CA HIS A 42 8.42 -4.06 22.23
C HIS A 42 9.27 -5.29 22.50
N SER A 43 10.39 -5.08 23.17
CA SER A 43 11.23 -6.11 23.77
C SER A 43 10.63 -6.56 25.10
N GLY A 44 10.17 -7.81 25.19
CA GLY A 44 9.80 -8.41 26.48
C GLY A 44 8.73 -9.49 26.33
N GLY A 45 9.12 -10.74 26.54
CA GLY A 45 8.23 -11.90 26.46
C GLY A 45 7.24 -11.98 27.63
N SER A 46 5.99 -12.34 27.32
CA SER A 46 5.16 -13.25 28.11
C SER A 46 3.91 -13.60 27.30
N SER A 47 3.52 -14.88 27.33
CA SER A 47 2.28 -15.39 26.74
C SER A 47 1.08 -14.61 27.27
N GLN A 48 0.30 -14.01 26.37
CA GLN A 48 -1.05 -13.54 26.69
C GLN A 48 -2.02 -13.82 25.55
N ALA A 49 -3.24 -14.13 25.99
CA ALA A 49 -4.35 -14.74 25.27
C ALA A 49 -4.74 -14.03 23.96
N VAL A 50 -5.19 -14.85 23.02
CA VAL A 50 -5.86 -14.45 21.76
C VAL A 50 -7.10 -13.60 22.08
N PRO A 51 -7.18 -12.33 21.67
CA PRO A 51 -8.43 -11.59 21.70
C PRO A 51 -9.24 -11.84 20.42
N GLU A 52 -10.55 -12.04 20.59
CA GLU A 52 -11.52 -12.17 19.49
C GLU A 52 -11.50 -10.96 18.53
N PRO A 53 -11.83 -11.16 17.23
CA PRO A 53 -11.83 -10.08 16.26
C PRO A 53 -12.96 -9.08 16.54
N SER A 54 -12.59 -7.87 16.95
CA SER A 54 -13.52 -6.75 17.04
C SER A 54 -13.91 -6.26 15.64
N VAL A 55 -15.19 -6.39 15.31
CA VAL A 55 -15.80 -5.81 14.11
C VAL A 55 -15.83 -4.29 14.27
N ILE A 56 -14.92 -3.59 13.60
CA ILE A 56 -14.90 -2.12 13.57
C ILE A 56 -15.93 -1.66 12.54
N THR A 57 -17.06 -1.15 13.01
CA THR A 57 -18.03 -0.43 12.18
C THR A 57 -17.52 1.02 11.96
N PRO A 58 -17.48 1.53 10.71
CA PRO A 58 -17.06 2.90 10.47
C PRO A 58 -18.10 3.88 11.01
N ARG A 59 -17.70 4.70 11.99
CA ARG A 59 -18.54 5.77 12.55
C ARG A 59 -18.26 7.06 11.77
N THR A 60 -19.07 7.36 10.77
CA THR A 60 -19.00 8.63 10.05
C THR A 60 -19.48 9.76 10.97
N ARG A 61 -18.54 10.53 11.53
CA ARG A 61 -18.87 11.73 12.30
C ARG A 61 -18.99 12.92 11.35
N THR A 62 -20.22 13.26 10.98
CA THR A 62 -20.53 14.51 10.28
C THR A 62 -20.27 15.69 11.21
N TYR A 63 -19.29 16.53 10.87
CA TYR A 63 -19.10 17.82 11.52
C TYR A 63 -20.13 18.80 10.97
N ARG A 64 -21.09 19.18 11.82
CA ARG A 64 -22.00 20.29 11.56
C ARG A 64 -21.20 21.58 11.76
N HIS A 65 -20.98 22.35 10.69
CA HIS A 65 -20.43 23.70 10.79
C HIS A 65 -21.33 24.53 11.73
N HIS A 66 -20.79 24.92 12.88
CA HIS A 66 -21.41 25.93 13.72
C HIS A 66 -21.08 27.29 13.10
N GLU A 67 -22.09 27.90 12.48
CA GLU A 67 -22.11 29.30 12.10
C GLU A 67 -21.76 30.14 13.33
N LEU A 68 -20.62 30.82 13.33
CA LEU A 68 -20.23 31.77 14.37
C LEU A 68 -21.10 33.03 14.24
N ARG A 69 -22.31 32.95 14.78
CA ARG A 69 -23.20 34.08 14.94
C ARG A 69 -22.57 35.02 15.97
N ASN A 70 -22.10 36.15 15.46
CA ASN A 70 -21.63 37.35 16.17
C ASN A 70 -22.29 37.51 17.55
N SER A 71 -21.59 37.11 18.61
CA SER A 71 -22.05 37.26 19.99
C SER A 71 -21.69 38.66 20.50
N GLY A 72 -22.63 39.30 21.20
CA GLY A 72 -22.60 40.71 21.62
C GLY A 72 -21.45 41.15 22.53
N MET A 73 -20.41 40.34 22.71
CA MET A 73 -19.23 40.66 23.50
C MET A 73 -18.38 41.77 22.85
N PHE A 74 -18.39 41.88 21.52
CA PHE A 74 -17.67 42.95 20.80
C PHE A 74 -18.35 44.33 20.90
N GLN A 75 -19.67 44.40 21.10
CA GLN A 75 -20.38 45.69 21.23
C GLN A 75 -20.20 46.33 22.61
N HIS A 76 -20.06 45.51 23.66
CA HIS A 76 -19.78 46.00 25.02
C HIS A 76 -18.32 46.47 25.19
N LEU A 77 -17.37 45.92 24.43
CA LEU A 77 -15.97 46.31 24.53
C LEU A 77 -15.70 47.72 23.97
N VAL A 78 -16.41 48.10 22.90
CA VAL A 78 -16.27 49.42 22.25
C VAL A 78 -16.92 50.54 23.10
N THR A 79 -18.04 50.25 23.77
CA THR A 79 -18.70 51.21 24.66
C THR A 79 -17.93 51.43 25.97
N TRP A 80 -17.26 50.40 26.49
CA TRP A 80 -16.40 50.55 27.68
C TRP A 80 -15.13 51.37 27.39
N LEU A 81 -14.52 51.23 26.21
CA LEU A 81 -13.32 52.01 25.83
C LEU A 81 -13.60 53.50 25.57
N SER A 82 -14.85 53.86 25.27
CA SER A 82 -15.24 55.24 24.93
C SER A 82 -15.38 56.15 26.17
N GLY A 83 -15.45 55.59 27.38
CA GLY A 83 -15.61 56.34 28.63
C GLY A 83 -14.31 56.74 29.33
N LEU A 84 -13.16 56.29 28.83
CA LEU A 84 -11.86 56.48 29.50
C LEU A 84 -11.07 57.72 29.02
N LEU A 85 -11.61 58.51 28.10
CA LEU A 85 -10.94 59.68 27.51
C LEU A 85 -11.66 60.98 27.88
N PRO A 86 -11.11 61.81 28.79
CA PRO A 86 -11.65 63.14 29.06
C PRO A 86 -11.48 64.05 27.83
N ALA A 87 -12.50 64.86 27.54
CA ALA A 87 -12.47 65.83 26.45
C ALA A 87 -11.35 66.87 26.65
N PRO A 88 -10.60 67.24 25.61
CA PRO A 88 -9.52 68.23 25.74
C PRO A 88 -10.10 69.65 25.88
N SER A 89 -9.79 70.31 27.00
CA SER A 89 -9.95 71.75 27.12
C SER A 89 -8.83 72.44 26.34
N LEU A 90 -9.19 73.26 25.36
CA LEU A 90 -8.25 74.07 24.59
C LEU A 90 -7.78 75.26 25.44
N GLY A 91 -6.81 75.00 26.31
CA GLY A 91 -6.03 76.02 27.02
C GLY A 91 -4.70 76.27 26.33
N GLY A 92 -4.61 77.37 25.58
CA GLY A 92 -3.38 77.77 24.89
C GLY A 92 -2.25 78.12 25.86
N ARG A 93 -1.12 77.44 25.70
CA ARG A 93 0.18 77.80 26.28
C ARG A 93 1.27 77.56 25.24
N ASN A 94 1.87 78.66 24.77
CA ASN A 94 3.05 78.64 23.91
C ASN A 94 4.30 78.43 24.76
N ASP A 95 4.50 77.20 25.22
CA ASP A 95 5.77 76.81 25.83
C ASP A 95 6.75 76.41 24.72
N ARG A 96 7.82 77.20 24.60
CA ARG A 96 8.89 77.00 23.63
C ARG A 96 9.52 75.62 23.86
N ILE A 97 9.26 74.67 22.95
CA ILE A 97 9.86 73.34 23.01
C ILE A 97 11.32 73.47 22.57
N ASN A 98 12.23 73.50 23.54
CA ASN A 98 13.64 73.18 23.30
C ASN A 98 13.72 71.70 22.92
N VAL A 99 13.76 71.40 21.62
CA VAL A 99 14.02 70.06 21.10
C VAL A 99 15.52 69.79 21.23
N ALA A 100 15.96 69.50 22.46
CA ALA A 100 17.28 68.95 22.72
C ALA A 100 17.10 67.50 23.20
N SER A 101 17.15 66.54 22.28
CA SER A 101 17.78 65.25 22.57
C SER A 101 18.16 64.55 21.26
N THR A 102 19.46 64.34 21.07
CA THR A 102 20.02 63.50 20.02
C THR A 102 20.03 62.05 20.50
N GLN A 103 18.86 61.40 20.50
CA GLN A 103 18.76 59.96 20.76
C GLN A 103 19.05 59.16 19.47
N ARG A 104 20.32 59.10 19.07
CA ARG A 104 20.75 58.37 17.86
C ARG A 104 21.14 56.90 18.10
N GLY A 105 21.06 56.39 19.34
CA GLY A 105 21.47 55.01 19.68
C GLY A 105 20.33 54.01 19.89
N ALA A 106 19.20 54.44 20.46
CA ALA A 106 18.14 53.53 20.90
C ALA A 106 17.37 52.88 19.73
N VAL A 107 17.28 53.56 18.58
CA VAL A 107 16.53 53.10 17.40
C VAL A 107 17.11 51.80 16.82
N LEU A 108 18.43 51.64 16.82
CA LEU A 108 19.07 50.42 16.34
C LEU A 108 18.71 49.22 17.23
N ILE A 109 18.72 49.43 18.55
CA ILE A 109 18.47 48.37 19.55
C ILE A 109 17.01 47.94 19.47
N THR A 110 16.06 48.89 19.44
CA THR A 110 14.64 48.55 19.33
C THR A 110 14.32 47.91 17.97
N GLY A 111 14.90 48.41 16.88
CA GLY A 111 14.78 47.82 15.55
C GLY A 111 15.29 46.37 15.49
N LEU A 112 16.43 46.09 16.14
CA LEU A 112 16.97 44.73 16.23
C LEU A 112 16.05 43.80 17.04
N ILE A 113 15.51 44.28 18.16
CA ILE A 113 14.56 43.50 18.97
C ILE A 113 13.32 43.14 18.14
N PHE A 114 12.73 44.11 17.42
CA PHE A 114 11.59 43.85 16.55
C PHE A 114 11.94 42.88 15.41
N LEU A 115 13.11 43.03 14.80
CA LEU A 115 13.58 42.12 13.75
C LEU A 115 13.69 40.69 14.26
N VAL A 116 14.29 40.48 15.43
CA VAL A 116 14.41 39.15 16.06
C VAL A 116 13.04 38.57 16.38
N VAL A 117 12.13 39.36 16.95
CA VAL A 117 10.76 38.90 17.26
C VAL A 117 10.01 38.49 16.00
N LEU A 118 10.05 39.29 14.93
CA LEU A 118 9.41 38.95 13.66
C LEU A 118 10.03 37.69 13.03
N THR A 119 11.35 37.53 13.15
CA THR A 119 12.04 36.34 12.66
C THR A 119 11.56 35.10 13.39
N LEU A 120 11.48 35.13 14.73
CA LEU A 120 11.00 34.00 15.52
C LEU A 120 9.57 33.61 15.14
N LEU A 121 8.67 34.59 15.00
CA LEU A 121 7.29 34.37 14.55
C LEU A 121 7.23 33.78 13.13
N GLY A 122 8.11 34.24 12.23
CA GLY A 122 8.22 33.68 10.88
C GLY A 122 8.71 32.24 10.90
N THR A 123 9.73 31.93 11.71
CA THR A 123 10.29 30.57 11.77
C THR A 123 9.32 29.55 12.33
N THR A 124 8.54 29.89 13.36
CA THR A 124 7.56 28.96 13.95
C THR A 124 6.45 28.63 12.97
N ALA A 125 6.00 29.58 12.14
CA ALA A 125 5.03 29.32 11.09
C ALA A 125 5.55 28.34 10.02
N LEU A 126 6.84 28.45 9.65
CA LEU A 126 7.46 27.57 8.64
C LEU A 126 7.68 26.13 9.14
N GLN A 127 7.84 25.92 10.45
CA GLN A 127 8.07 24.59 11.01
C GLN A 127 6.93 23.59 10.67
N SER A 128 5.67 24.04 10.73
CA SER A 128 4.52 23.20 10.38
C SER A 128 4.55 22.79 8.91
N THR A 129 4.87 23.72 8.00
CA THR A 129 4.98 23.44 6.57
C THR A 129 6.06 22.42 6.27
N ILE A 130 7.22 22.51 6.95
CA ILE A 130 8.31 21.53 6.78
C ILE A 130 7.88 20.13 7.24
N LEU A 131 7.09 20.04 8.33
CA LEU A 131 6.57 18.75 8.79
C LEU A 131 5.55 18.15 7.82
N GLU A 132 4.65 18.99 7.29
CA GLU A 132 3.69 18.56 6.26
C GLU A 132 4.37 18.10 4.98
N GLU A 133 5.42 18.79 4.54
CA GLU A 133 6.24 18.39 3.38
C GLU A 133 6.91 17.04 3.63
N LYS A 134 7.51 16.83 4.81
CA LYS A 134 8.11 15.53 5.17
C LYS A 134 7.09 14.40 5.23
N MET A 135 5.91 14.66 5.81
CA MET A 135 4.83 13.67 5.85
C MET A 135 4.31 13.36 4.44
N ALA A 136 4.14 14.38 3.59
CA ALA A 136 3.75 14.21 2.20
C ALA A 136 4.78 13.41 1.40
N GLY A 137 6.07 13.68 1.62
CA GLY A 137 7.17 12.90 1.03
C GLY A 137 7.15 11.44 1.46
N ASN A 138 7.01 11.16 2.76
CA ASN A 138 6.93 9.79 3.27
C ASN A 138 5.71 9.03 2.74
N LEU A 139 4.54 9.69 2.71
CA LEU A 139 3.32 9.11 2.13
C LEU A 139 3.50 8.84 0.63
N ARG A 140 4.16 9.74 -0.09
CA ARG A 140 4.44 9.55 -1.52
C ARG A 140 5.33 8.34 -1.74
N ASP A 141 6.40 8.19 -0.97
CA ASP A 141 7.30 7.04 -1.03
C ASP A 141 6.59 5.72 -0.71
N GLU A 142 5.73 5.70 0.32
CA GLU A 142 4.93 4.53 0.69
C GLU A 142 3.97 4.13 -0.44
N THR A 143 3.26 5.09 -1.04
CA THR A 143 2.36 4.81 -2.16
C THR A 143 3.09 4.28 -3.38
N LEU A 144 4.28 4.81 -3.67
CA LEU A 144 5.11 4.35 -4.78
C LEU A 144 5.63 2.93 -4.53
N ALA A 145 6.12 2.64 -3.32
CA ALA A 145 6.54 1.30 -2.92
C ALA A 145 5.40 0.28 -3.05
N PHE A 146 4.17 0.65 -2.66
CA PHE A 146 2.99 -0.21 -2.80
C PHE A 146 2.66 -0.49 -4.27
N GLN A 147 2.65 0.53 -5.13
CA GLN A 147 2.42 0.36 -6.58
C GLN A 147 3.49 -0.55 -7.21
N ALA A 148 4.74 -0.37 -6.81
CA ALA A 148 5.86 -1.16 -7.29
C ALA A 148 5.73 -2.64 -6.85
N ALA A 149 5.34 -2.87 -5.60
CA ALA A 149 5.05 -4.21 -5.08
C ALA A 149 3.85 -4.87 -5.79
N GLU A 150 2.79 -4.12 -6.11
CA GLU A 150 1.63 -4.64 -6.85
C GLU A 150 2.03 -5.10 -8.26
N ALA A 151 2.87 -4.31 -8.95
CA ALA A 151 3.37 -4.70 -10.26
C ALA A 151 4.25 -5.94 -10.21
N ALA A 152 5.08 -6.08 -9.16
CA ALA A 152 5.85 -7.30 -8.95
C ALA A 152 4.96 -8.52 -8.68
N LEU A 153 3.90 -8.35 -7.92
CA LEU A 153 2.90 -9.39 -7.69
C LEU A 153 2.24 -9.84 -9.00
N ARG A 154 1.79 -8.88 -9.83
CA ARG A 154 1.22 -9.17 -11.16
C ARG A 154 2.23 -9.83 -12.10
N SER A 155 3.51 -9.52 -11.97
CA SER A 155 4.57 -10.15 -12.76
C SER A 155 4.77 -11.63 -12.37
N GLY A 156 4.71 -11.93 -11.07
CA GLY A 156 4.70 -13.31 -10.57
C GLY A 156 3.46 -14.10 -11.02
N GLU A 157 2.28 -13.47 -11.07
CA GLU A 157 1.07 -14.11 -11.59
C GLU A 157 1.20 -14.44 -13.08
N ARG A 158 1.69 -13.48 -13.89
CA ARG A 158 1.99 -13.71 -15.32
C ARG A 158 3.01 -14.83 -15.54
N PHE A 159 3.98 -14.97 -14.65
CA PHE A 159 4.93 -16.08 -14.69
C PHE A 159 4.23 -17.43 -14.50
N LEU A 160 3.25 -17.52 -13.60
CA LEU A 160 2.47 -18.75 -13.37
C LEU A 160 1.46 -19.07 -14.49
N GLU A 161 1.06 -18.08 -15.28
CA GLU A 161 0.18 -18.25 -16.45
C GLU A 161 0.87 -18.90 -17.66
N GLN A 162 2.20 -19.01 -17.64
CA GLN A 162 2.96 -19.62 -18.73
C GLN A 162 2.61 -21.11 -18.90
N VAL A 163 2.57 -21.57 -20.16
CA VAL A 163 2.22 -22.96 -20.52
C VAL A 163 3.12 -23.95 -19.78
N THR A 164 4.42 -23.72 -19.79
CA THR A 164 5.43 -24.49 -19.06
C THR A 164 6.09 -23.60 -18.02
N ILE A 165 6.06 -24.00 -16.75
CA ILE A 165 6.80 -23.33 -15.68
C ILE A 165 8.06 -24.13 -15.35
N PRO A 166 9.19 -23.47 -15.03
CA PRO A 166 10.38 -24.13 -14.52
C PRO A 166 10.12 -24.89 -13.21
N GLU A 167 11.02 -25.81 -12.88
CA GLU A 167 10.99 -26.53 -11.62
C GLU A 167 11.29 -25.60 -10.43
N PHE A 168 10.64 -25.84 -9.29
CA PHE A 168 10.83 -25.09 -8.05
C PHE A 168 11.99 -25.68 -7.25
N ASN A 169 13.22 -25.37 -7.66
CA ASN A 169 14.44 -25.96 -7.09
C ASN A 169 15.06 -25.16 -5.92
N GLY A 170 14.39 -24.12 -5.43
CA GLY A 170 14.89 -23.25 -4.36
C GLY A 170 15.87 -22.17 -4.85
N SER A 171 15.93 -21.90 -6.15
CA SER A 171 16.77 -20.88 -6.77
C SER A 171 15.97 -19.98 -7.70
N ASN A 172 16.51 -18.81 -8.08
CA ASN A 172 15.88 -17.82 -8.95
C ASN A 172 14.45 -17.46 -8.49
N GLY A 173 14.25 -17.33 -7.18
CA GLY A 173 12.97 -17.01 -6.55
C GLY A 173 11.87 -18.07 -6.71
N LEU A 174 12.19 -19.35 -6.90
CA LEU A 174 11.21 -20.44 -7.00
C LEU A 174 11.42 -21.47 -5.88
N TYR A 175 10.50 -21.55 -4.92
CA TYR A 175 10.61 -22.41 -3.74
C TYR A 175 9.44 -23.37 -3.57
N HIS A 176 9.66 -24.47 -2.86
CA HIS A 176 8.59 -25.38 -2.44
C HIS A 176 8.26 -25.16 -0.96
N HIS A 177 6.98 -25.00 -0.64
CA HIS A 177 6.52 -24.84 0.75
C HIS A 177 6.85 -26.05 1.63
N ALA A 178 6.78 -27.25 1.07
CA ALA A 178 7.10 -28.49 1.79
C ALA A 178 8.55 -28.51 2.30
N CYS A 179 9.45 -27.79 1.65
CA CYS A 179 10.85 -27.67 2.05
C CYS A 179 11.04 -26.63 3.17
N SER A 180 10.09 -25.70 3.35
CA SER A 180 10.08 -24.77 4.49
C SER A 180 9.65 -25.42 5.81
N SER A 181 8.97 -26.58 5.75
CA SER A 181 8.65 -27.43 6.92
C SER A 181 9.70 -28.49 7.22
N ALA A 182 10.69 -28.68 6.34
CA ALA A 182 11.88 -29.45 6.65
C ALA A 182 12.83 -28.59 7.51
N SER A 183 12.41 -28.22 8.72
CA SER A 183 13.40 -28.18 9.79
C SER A 183 14.02 -29.56 9.78
N ASN A 184 15.31 -29.73 9.49
CA ASN A 184 15.98 -31.01 9.67
C ASN A 184 15.76 -31.40 11.15
N PRO A 185 14.80 -32.29 11.45
CA PRO A 185 14.57 -32.69 12.81
C PRO A 185 15.33 -34.00 12.92
N ASP A 186 16.54 -33.95 13.46
CA ASP A 186 17.09 -35.17 14.06
C ASP A 186 17.07 -36.38 13.11
N THR A 187 17.97 -36.40 12.12
CA THR A 187 18.42 -37.70 11.57
C THR A 187 19.20 -38.45 12.65
N GLU A 188 18.47 -38.99 13.62
CA GLU A 188 18.86 -40.19 14.34
C GLU A 188 17.79 -41.26 14.06
N GLY A 189 17.95 -41.98 12.96
CA GLY A 189 17.55 -43.40 12.97
C GLY A 189 16.48 -43.89 12.00
N GLU A 190 16.09 -43.17 10.96
CA GLU A 190 15.42 -43.82 9.82
C GLU A 190 16.10 -43.42 8.51
N GLU A 191 16.55 -44.43 7.75
CA GLU A 191 16.97 -44.28 6.36
C GLU A 191 15.74 -43.85 5.55
N VAL A 192 15.53 -42.53 5.48
CA VAL A 192 14.58 -41.95 4.54
C VAL A 192 15.28 -41.93 3.19
N ASP A 193 14.79 -42.74 2.27
CA ASP A 193 15.17 -42.73 0.87
C ASP A 193 15.11 -41.28 0.33
N GLU A 194 16.27 -40.79 -0.10
CA GLU A 194 16.59 -39.48 -0.67
C GLU A 194 16.46 -38.23 0.26
N PRO A 195 17.56 -37.44 0.42
CA PRO A 195 17.47 -36.17 1.11
C PRO A 195 16.48 -35.30 0.35
N HIS A 196 15.56 -34.64 1.06
CA HIS A 196 14.73 -33.60 0.45
C HIS A 196 15.68 -32.49 -0.04
N SER A 197 16.07 -32.57 -1.31
CA SER A 197 17.15 -31.81 -1.96
C SER A 197 16.75 -30.38 -2.31
N CYS A 198 15.80 -29.82 -1.56
CA CYS A 198 15.24 -28.51 -1.83
C CYS A 198 15.54 -27.56 -0.68
N SER A 199 16.04 -26.36 -1.01
CA SER A 199 16.29 -25.31 -0.04
C SER A 199 14.97 -24.82 0.58
N PRO A 200 14.89 -24.64 1.91
CA PRO A 200 13.74 -24.00 2.52
C PRO A 200 13.59 -22.56 1.97
N THR A 201 12.35 -22.10 1.85
CA THR A 201 12.06 -20.69 1.52
C THR A 201 12.59 -19.78 2.63
N PRO A 202 13.51 -18.85 2.36
CA PRO A 202 13.97 -17.88 3.36
C PRO A 202 12.82 -16.97 3.85
N ASP A 203 12.90 -16.51 5.11
CA ASP A 203 11.93 -15.55 5.63
C ASP A 203 11.96 -14.24 4.81
N PRO A 204 10.83 -13.77 4.27
CA PRO A 204 10.79 -12.64 3.34
C PRO A 204 11.24 -11.30 3.95
N VAL A 205 11.28 -11.19 5.28
CA VAL A 205 11.65 -9.96 6.00
C VAL A 205 13.11 -10.00 6.45
N THR A 206 13.57 -11.13 6.97
CA THR A 206 14.86 -11.23 7.68
C THR A 206 15.86 -12.18 7.03
N GLY A 207 15.40 -13.18 6.26
CA GLY A 207 16.25 -14.23 5.70
C GLY A 207 16.48 -14.13 4.19
N MET A 208 15.64 -13.41 3.46
CA MET A 208 15.69 -13.35 2.01
C MET A 208 16.66 -12.27 1.48
N ALA A 209 17.63 -12.69 0.67
CA ALA A 209 18.50 -11.77 -0.07
C ALA A 209 17.81 -11.30 -1.35
N TRP A 210 16.98 -10.25 -1.22
CA TRP A 210 16.19 -9.73 -2.33
C TRP A 210 17.02 -9.25 -3.52
N ASP A 211 18.23 -8.77 -3.33
CA ASP A 211 19.14 -8.30 -4.39
C ASP A 211 19.95 -9.43 -5.07
N ALA A 212 19.75 -10.68 -4.67
CA ALA A 212 20.44 -11.86 -5.19
C ALA A 212 19.51 -12.81 -5.95
N ASP A 213 20.02 -14.02 -6.23
CA ASP A 213 19.30 -15.10 -6.94
C ASP A 213 18.11 -15.66 -6.13
N ASP A 214 17.96 -15.28 -4.86
CA ASP A 214 16.82 -15.67 -4.03
C ASP A 214 15.50 -15.04 -4.48
N SER A 215 15.55 -14.03 -5.35
CA SER A 215 14.35 -13.40 -5.90
C SER A 215 14.52 -12.99 -7.36
N ARG A 216 13.40 -12.75 -8.02
CA ARG A 216 13.31 -12.38 -9.43
C ARG A 216 12.97 -10.92 -9.58
N GLU A 217 13.72 -10.20 -10.40
CA GLU A 217 13.32 -8.86 -10.83
C GLU A 217 12.14 -8.92 -11.77
N ILE A 218 11.31 -7.87 -11.71
CA ILE A 218 10.20 -7.70 -12.64
C ILE A 218 10.70 -7.36 -14.04
N ASP A 219 9.91 -7.71 -15.05
CA ASP A 219 10.18 -7.43 -16.47
C ASP A 219 9.80 -6.00 -16.90
N VAL A 220 9.15 -5.25 -16.01
CA VAL A 220 8.71 -3.86 -16.26
C VAL A 220 9.60 -2.91 -15.47
N THR A 221 10.23 -1.96 -16.15
CA THR A 221 11.00 -0.93 -15.46
C THR A 221 10.08 0.07 -14.78
N MET A 222 10.25 0.25 -13.47
CA MET A 222 9.57 1.28 -12.70
C MET A 222 10.41 2.55 -12.63
N ASP A 223 9.77 3.69 -12.84
CA ASP A 223 10.39 5.01 -12.69
C ASP A 223 10.20 5.57 -11.28
N GLY A 224 11.17 6.36 -10.83
CA GLY A 224 11.16 7.02 -9.53
C GLY A 224 11.34 6.09 -8.32
N VAL A 225 11.54 4.78 -8.52
CA VAL A 225 11.86 3.83 -7.44
C VAL A 225 13.37 3.79 -7.18
N ALA A 226 13.76 3.62 -5.93
CA ALA A 226 15.17 3.51 -5.54
C ALA A 226 15.82 2.22 -6.08
N ASN A 227 15.08 1.11 -6.08
CA ASN A 227 15.48 -0.17 -6.66
C ASN A 227 14.33 -0.76 -7.49
N GLN A 228 14.65 -1.58 -8.49
CA GLN A 228 13.61 -2.31 -9.22
C GLN A 228 12.94 -3.34 -8.30
N SER A 229 11.63 -3.53 -8.49
CA SER A 229 10.84 -4.41 -7.65
C SER A 229 11.10 -5.87 -7.96
N ARG A 230 10.95 -6.73 -6.97
CA ARG A 230 11.32 -8.14 -7.08
C ARG A 230 10.26 -9.02 -6.43
N TYR A 231 10.17 -10.27 -6.85
CA TYR A 231 9.22 -11.24 -6.32
C TYR A 231 9.86 -12.63 -6.22
N PHE A 232 9.30 -13.47 -5.36
CA PHE A 232 9.53 -14.91 -5.40
C PHE A 232 8.19 -15.64 -5.32
N ILE A 233 8.21 -16.90 -5.72
CA ILE A 233 7.05 -17.76 -5.78
C ILE A 233 7.34 -19.03 -5.00
N GLU A 234 6.38 -19.40 -4.18
CA GLU A 234 6.42 -20.60 -3.38
C GLU A 234 5.26 -21.52 -3.75
N GLN A 235 5.55 -22.74 -4.17
CA GLN A 235 4.53 -23.74 -4.44
C GLN A 235 4.00 -24.32 -3.13
N LEU A 236 2.71 -24.11 -2.87
CA LEU A 236 2.00 -24.64 -1.71
C LEU A 236 1.52 -26.07 -1.97
N PRO A 237 1.14 -26.82 -0.92
CA PRO A 237 0.50 -28.12 -1.09
C PRO A 237 -0.73 -28.03 -1.99
N SER A 238 -0.87 -28.98 -2.92
CA SER A 238 -2.02 -29.04 -3.80
C SER A 238 -3.28 -29.39 -3.01
N VAL A 239 -4.39 -28.74 -3.33
CA VAL A 239 -5.69 -29.05 -2.72
C VAL A 239 -6.53 -29.92 -3.65
N PRO A 240 -7.21 -30.97 -3.16
CA PRO A 240 -8.17 -31.70 -3.96
C PRO A 240 -9.25 -30.75 -4.47
N GLN A 241 -9.55 -30.81 -5.76
CA GLN A 241 -10.65 -30.07 -6.35
C GLN A 241 -11.96 -30.76 -5.98
N MET A 242 -12.47 -30.41 -4.79
CA MET A 242 -13.78 -30.87 -4.35
C MET A 242 -14.87 -30.06 -5.05
N GLY A 243 -15.45 -30.65 -6.10
CA GLY A 243 -16.77 -30.26 -6.59
C GLY A 243 -17.77 -31.30 -6.14
N ASP A 244 -18.83 -30.89 -5.43
CA ASP A 244 -19.97 -31.76 -5.18
C ASP A 244 -20.73 -31.88 -6.53
N GLY A 245 -20.55 -33.00 -7.24
CA GLY A 245 -21.39 -33.39 -8.39
C GLY A 245 -21.10 -32.75 -9.76
N GLY A 246 -19.86 -32.41 -10.10
CA GLY A 246 -19.51 -31.95 -11.45
C GLY A 246 -19.18 -33.11 -12.40
N SER A 247 -19.45 -32.95 -13.71
CA SER A 247 -19.14 -33.95 -14.77
C SER A 247 -17.65 -34.32 -14.90
N ALA A 248 -16.76 -33.67 -14.14
CA ALA A 248 -15.34 -33.96 -14.10
C ALA A 248 -14.95 -35.14 -13.20
N GLN A 249 -15.82 -35.62 -12.30
CA GLN A 249 -15.55 -36.83 -11.50
C GLN A 249 -15.69 -38.15 -12.28
N GLN A 250 -16.11 -38.11 -13.55
CA GLN A 250 -16.42 -39.31 -14.34
C GLN A 250 -15.17 -40.12 -14.77
N SER A 251 -13.96 -39.64 -14.49
CA SER A 251 -12.71 -40.35 -14.82
C SER A 251 -11.99 -40.99 -13.63
N GLY A 252 -12.55 -40.96 -12.41
CA GLY A 252 -11.92 -41.57 -11.22
C GLY A 252 -10.59 -40.95 -10.78
N ALA A 253 -10.16 -39.85 -11.40
CA ALA A 253 -8.96 -39.11 -11.05
C ALA A 253 -9.35 -37.90 -10.17
N SER A 254 -8.77 -37.81 -8.98
CA SER A 254 -8.79 -36.58 -8.20
C SER A 254 -8.13 -35.48 -9.03
N LEU A 255 -8.88 -34.47 -9.46
CA LEU A 255 -8.28 -33.26 -9.99
C LEU A 255 -7.68 -32.51 -8.80
N ASN A 256 -6.37 -32.29 -8.79
CA ASN A 256 -5.72 -31.49 -7.74
C ASN A 256 -5.45 -30.10 -8.30
N ALA A 257 -5.78 -29.06 -7.53
CA ALA A 257 -5.44 -27.69 -7.88
C ALA A 257 -4.08 -27.32 -7.27
N ASN A 258 -3.16 -26.85 -8.11
CA ASN A 258 -1.88 -26.36 -7.65
C ASN A 258 -2.05 -24.96 -7.08
N MET A 259 -1.63 -24.79 -5.82
CA MET A 259 -1.63 -23.51 -5.14
C MET A 259 -0.21 -22.95 -5.07
N PHE A 260 -0.10 -21.64 -5.22
CA PHE A 260 1.15 -20.91 -5.15
C PHE A 260 0.97 -19.70 -4.23
N ARG A 261 2.01 -19.34 -3.50
CA ARG A 261 2.11 -18.08 -2.77
C ARG A 261 3.14 -17.22 -3.50
N ILE A 262 2.74 -16.02 -3.89
CA ILE A 262 3.62 -15.03 -4.49
C ILE A 262 3.89 -13.98 -3.43
N VAL A 263 5.16 -13.70 -3.18
CA VAL A 263 5.57 -12.60 -2.31
C VAL A 263 6.35 -11.61 -3.15
N ALA A 264 5.92 -10.35 -3.10
CA ALA A 264 6.47 -9.26 -3.89
C ALA A 264 7.00 -8.17 -2.98
N ARG A 265 8.18 -7.65 -3.30
CA ARG A 265 8.82 -6.52 -2.65
C ARG A 265 8.88 -5.34 -3.61
N GLY A 266 8.29 -4.23 -3.17
CA GLY A 266 8.45 -2.93 -3.80
C GLY A 266 9.28 -2.00 -2.94
N THR A 267 10.08 -1.15 -3.59
CA THR A 267 10.82 -0.05 -2.97
C THR A 267 10.31 1.28 -3.51
N GLY A 268 10.09 2.25 -2.61
CA GLY A 268 9.63 3.60 -2.96
C GLY A 268 10.76 4.47 -3.51
N GLY A 269 10.62 5.79 -3.44
CA GLY A 269 11.65 6.73 -3.89
C GLY A 269 12.93 6.70 -3.05
N THR A 270 12.84 6.13 -1.84
CA THR A 270 13.95 5.87 -0.94
C THR A 270 14.11 4.36 -0.70
N GLU A 271 15.36 3.92 -0.48
CA GLU A 271 15.67 2.50 -0.24
C GLU A 271 15.01 1.96 1.05
N THR A 272 14.67 2.85 1.98
CA THR A 272 14.04 2.52 3.26
C THR A 272 12.52 2.34 3.18
N ALA A 273 11.89 2.90 2.14
CA ALA A 273 10.45 2.75 1.92
C ALA A 273 10.17 1.40 1.23
N ILE A 274 10.03 0.34 2.02
CA ILE A 274 9.83 -1.03 1.53
C ILE A 274 8.41 -1.49 1.84
N VAL A 275 7.74 -2.05 0.83
CA VAL A 275 6.43 -2.72 0.98
C VAL A 275 6.55 -4.16 0.51
N LEU A 276 6.03 -5.08 1.34
CA LEU A 276 5.88 -6.49 1.00
C LEU A 276 4.40 -6.81 0.81
N LEU A 277 4.06 -7.38 -0.35
CA LEU A 277 2.72 -7.88 -0.65
C LEU A 277 2.77 -9.40 -0.81
N GLN A 278 1.69 -10.06 -0.42
CA GLN A 278 1.54 -11.50 -0.58
C GLN A 278 0.18 -11.81 -1.20
N SER A 279 0.16 -12.68 -2.20
CA SER A 279 -1.04 -13.25 -2.79
C SER A 279 -0.94 -14.76 -2.87
N THR A 280 -2.08 -15.43 -2.86
CA THR A 280 -2.19 -16.86 -3.13
C THR A 280 -2.87 -17.06 -4.48
N TYR A 281 -2.20 -17.74 -5.39
CA TYR A 281 -2.63 -17.98 -6.75
C TYR A 281 -2.95 -19.46 -6.96
N ARG A 282 -4.03 -19.77 -7.67
CA ARG A 282 -4.43 -21.14 -8.02
C ARG A 282 -4.34 -21.32 -9.53
N ARG A 283 -3.57 -22.31 -9.96
CA ARG A 283 -3.45 -22.72 -11.36
C ARG A 283 -4.37 -23.88 -11.68
#